data_AF-A0A0F3GNL6-F1
#
_entry.id   AF-A0A0F3GNL6-F1
#
_cell.length_a   1.000
_cell.length_b   1.000
_cell.length_c   1.000
_cell.angle_alpha   90.00
_cell.angle_beta   90.00
_cell.angle_gamma   90.00
#
_symmetry.space_group_name_H-M   'P 1'
#
loop_
_entity.id
_entity.type
_entity.pdbx_description
1 polymer ?
#
loop_
_entity_poly.entity_id
_entity_poly.type
_entity_poly.pdbx_seq_one_letter_code
_entity_poly.pdbx_strand_id
1 'polypeptide(L)'
;MKNLAKAWAKRLSETKSKLRHHSLCLDDAKVMARLEWMNGEMATDKVRVVLISGDSALQRAAKDYNVDSEHTFADLYIRDPRVFMASPDFLRDIGTKLSERNADLIDWLDVFFNRYNTNPNDYGKSLRKILKLNKEDGDKLAQEFIEKAPDRIAKLKEYWKKCVDLAALEYSFSSDEEQFKNFCGKIKGKGLAEIKEKVDLMVLKSWIDFWKVPTITALKFTNITKSKLPLRGVPALCITLNKSEAKYICSTLQYQNVIENKTSFDDMLKDDQSGYSVFLIYALAFGAQGRWDVCSILSKYAIDIANDKERRKKIPEGHEPITGNEACYLLARAMRHTIDTSEELPIVKIYMNEAKSRKVEATGKEFDVRYESEFIGIDMTYHLFKAFGKESIPYTVPNLSHCQSKIIKLLENPKIDEEEDYIMISVKKQLLVYLFYALLLRQCKDKEPGIKEEAKKIAEDWLPVFDVILNSDSKECRTVTCFTEPVYLAAKHYYKHVPKDNICGKIPEKINRDNIKDYYVMPYDKAFYAFLLDIIADKIKSPY
;
A
#
# COMPACT_ATOMS: atom_id res chain seq x y z
N MET A 1 -33.35 -1.35 -22.32
CA MET A 1 -31.93 -0.95 -22.51
C MET A 1 -31.67 0.04 -23.66
N LYS A 2 -32.04 -0.22 -24.94
CA LYS A 2 -31.74 0.69 -26.08
C LYS A 2 -32.21 2.14 -25.90
N ASN A 3 -33.36 2.36 -25.23
CA ASN A 3 -33.88 3.69 -24.96
C ASN A 3 -33.11 4.43 -23.85
N LEU A 4 -32.67 3.72 -22.81
CA LEU A 4 -31.83 4.27 -21.74
C LEU A 4 -30.47 4.72 -22.27
N ALA A 5 -29.85 3.91 -23.14
CA ALA A 5 -28.57 4.26 -23.76
C ALA A 5 -28.66 5.53 -24.62
N LYS A 6 -29.77 5.73 -25.34
CA LYS A 6 -30.01 6.98 -26.08
C LYS A 6 -30.20 8.18 -25.15
N ALA A 7 -30.93 8.02 -24.05
CA ALA A 7 -31.13 9.07 -23.05
C ALA A 7 -29.80 9.48 -22.39
N TRP A 8 -28.97 8.51 -22.01
CA TRP A 8 -27.63 8.79 -21.48
C TRP A 8 -26.67 9.36 -22.52
N ALA A 9 -26.76 8.95 -23.79
CA ALA A 9 -25.95 9.54 -24.84
C ALA A 9 -26.27 11.02 -25.02
N LYS A 10 -27.55 11.41 -24.91
CA LYS A 10 -27.97 12.81 -24.93
C LYS A 10 -27.39 13.58 -23.73
N ARG A 11 -27.58 13.08 -22.51
CA ARG A 11 -27.03 13.72 -21.29
C ARG A 11 -25.50 13.87 -21.35
N LEU A 12 -24.80 12.84 -21.83
CA LEU A 12 -23.35 12.87 -21.96
C LEU A 12 -22.86 13.78 -23.08
N SER A 13 -23.65 13.99 -24.14
CA SER A 13 -23.29 14.91 -25.21
C SER A 13 -23.25 16.38 -24.77
N GLU A 14 -23.94 16.70 -23.67
CA GLU A 14 -23.97 18.03 -23.07
C GLU A 14 -22.74 18.28 -22.18
N THR A 15 -22.12 17.23 -21.63
CA THR A 15 -21.00 17.36 -20.68
C THR A 15 -19.63 16.93 -21.22
N LYS A 16 -19.60 16.04 -22.23
CA LYS A 16 -18.36 15.62 -22.91
C LYS A 16 -17.91 16.63 -23.96
N SER A 17 -16.60 16.78 -24.10
CA SER A 17 -16.01 17.64 -25.14
C SER A 17 -16.43 17.17 -26.54
N LYS A 18 -16.88 18.11 -27.38
CA LYS A 18 -17.24 17.89 -28.80
C LYS A 18 -16.09 17.37 -29.66
N LEU A 19 -14.86 17.43 -29.14
CA LEU A 19 -13.65 16.92 -29.80
C LEU A 19 -13.42 15.41 -29.58
N ARG A 20 -14.16 14.76 -28.67
CA ARG A 20 -14.01 13.32 -28.42
C ARG A 20 -14.78 12.49 -29.45
N HIS A 21 -14.22 11.36 -29.84
CA HIS A 21 -14.82 10.43 -30.80
C HIS A 21 -16.23 9.99 -30.37
N HIS A 22 -17.19 9.99 -31.30
CA HIS A 22 -18.61 9.69 -31.01
C HIS A 22 -18.82 8.30 -30.38
N SER A 23 -18.00 7.32 -30.75
CA SER A 23 -18.02 5.96 -30.19
C SER A 23 -17.80 5.92 -28.67
N LEU A 24 -16.87 6.73 -28.14
CA LEU A 24 -16.58 6.82 -26.71
C LEU A 24 -17.72 7.47 -25.90
N CYS A 25 -18.56 8.29 -26.54
CA CYS A 25 -19.76 8.83 -25.89
C CYS A 25 -20.86 7.76 -25.82
N LEU A 26 -20.98 6.96 -26.88
CA LEU A 26 -21.97 5.90 -26.98
C LEU A 26 -21.68 4.76 -26.00
N ASP A 27 -20.42 4.38 -25.82
CA ASP A 27 -20.04 3.29 -24.91
C ASP A 27 -20.24 3.68 -23.44
N ASP A 28 -19.83 4.90 -23.06
CA ASP A 28 -20.14 5.43 -21.73
C ASP A 28 -21.65 5.54 -21.48
N ALA A 29 -22.42 5.93 -22.50
CA ALA A 29 -23.88 5.96 -22.39
C ALA A 29 -24.48 4.57 -22.16
N LYS A 30 -23.92 3.52 -22.78
CA LYS A 30 -24.34 2.14 -22.52
C LYS A 30 -24.00 1.72 -21.09
N VAL A 31 -22.83 2.09 -20.58
CA VAL A 31 -22.42 1.81 -19.18
C VAL A 31 -23.37 2.49 -18.19
N MET A 32 -23.67 3.76 -18.39
CA MET A 32 -24.59 4.51 -17.54
C MET A 32 -26.03 3.96 -17.59
N ALA A 33 -26.51 3.64 -18.80
CA ALA A 33 -27.82 3.02 -18.98
C ALA A 33 -27.93 1.63 -18.33
N ARG A 34 -26.82 0.89 -18.31
CA ARG A 34 -26.72 -0.41 -17.66
C ARG A 34 -26.75 -0.26 -16.15
N LEU A 35 -26.00 0.70 -15.61
CA LEU A 35 -26.00 1.00 -14.18
C LEU A 35 -27.39 1.40 -13.70
N GLU A 36 -28.09 2.26 -14.47
CA GLU A 36 -29.46 2.67 -14.15
C GLU A 36 -30.42 1.49 -14.15
N TRP A 37 -30.36 0.67 -15.20
CA TRP A 37 -31.23 -0.50 -15.31
C TRP A 37 -30.99 -1.50 -14.17
N MET A 38 -29.72 -1.87 -13.91
CA MET A 38 -29.38 -2.80 -12.84
C MET A 38 -29.87 -2.32 -11.48
N ASN A 39 -29.67 -1.03 -11.17
CA ASN A 39 -30.13 -0.47 -9.90
C ASN A 39 -31.66 -0.36 -9.83
N GLY A 40 -32.35 -0.17 -10.96
CA GLY A 40 -33.80 -0.23 -11.02
C GLY A 40 -34.34 -1.62 -10.67
N GLU A 41 -33.74 -2.67 -11.21
CA GLU A 41 -34.13 -4.07 -10.91
C GLU A 41 -33.75 -4.46 -9.47
N MET A 42 -32.59 -4.03 -8.97
CA MET A 42 -32.08 -4.39 -7.65
C MET A 42 -32.66 -3.54 -6.50
N ALA A 43 -33.41 -2.47 -6.82
CA ALA A 43 -34.00 -1.59 -5.83
C ALA A 43 -34.96 -2.32 -4.88
N THR A 44 -35.68 -3.35 -5.38
CA THR A 44 -36.59 -4.16 -4.57
C THR A 44 -35.87 -4.95 -3.48
N ASP A 45 -34.62 -5.32 -3.74
CA ASP A 45 -33.77 -6.08 -2.81
C ASP A 45 -32.96 -5.17 -1.88
N LYS A 46 -33.15 -3.85 -1.96
CA LYS A 46 -32.38 -2.83 -1.23
C LYS A 46 -30.87 -2.94 -1.44
N VAL A 47 -30.44 -3.46 -2.58
CA VAL A 47 -29.03 -3.54 -2.99
C VAL A 47 -28.81 -2.56 -4.14
N ARG A 48 -27.61 -1.96 -4.21
CA ARG A 48 -27.22 -1.09 -5.33
C ARG A 48 -25.84 -1.42 -5.86
N VAL A 49 -25.67 -1.23 -7.15
CA VAL A 49 -24.39 -1.27 -7.86
C VAL A 49 -23.93 0.16 -8.10
N VAL A 50 -22.66 0.43 -7.85
CA VAL A 50 -22.06 1.74 -8.06
C VAL A 50 -20.98 1.65 -9.15
N LEU A 51 -20.91 2.68 -9.99
CA LEU A 51 -19.85 2.88 -10.96
C LEU A 51 -18.74 3.72 -10.35
N ILE A 52 -17.54 3.14 -10.27
CA ILE A 52 -16.34 3.86 -9.86
C ILE A 52 -15.71 4.48 -11.11
N SER A 53 -15.69 5.82 -11.21
CA SER A 53 -15.16 6.51 -12.38
C SER A 53 -14.52 7.84 -12.03
N GLY A 54 -13.35 8.09 -12.64
CA GLY A 54 -12.68 9.39 -12.61
C GLY A 54 -13.08 10.34 -13.75
N ASP A 55 -14.00 9.93 -14.64
CA ASP A 55 -14.44 10.81 -15.73
C ASP A 55 -15.45 11.85 -15.21
N SER A 56 -14.96 13.07 -15.05
CA SER A 56 -15.76 14.23 -14.62
C SER A 56 -16.98 14.53 -15.51
N ALA A 57 -16.99 14.08 -16.79
CA ALA A 57 -18.14 14.25 -17.66
C ALA A 57 -19.28 13.29 -17.33
N LEU A 58 -18.97 12.03 -16.95
CA LEU A 58 -19.96 11.08 -16.45
C LEU A 58 -20.58 11.59 -15.15
N GLN A 59 -19.73 12.07 -14.24
CA GLN A 59 -20.19 12.57 -12.94
C GLN A 59 -21.07 13.82 -13.09
N ARG A 60 -20.72 14.75 -13.99
CA ARG A 60 -21.57 15.91 -14.30
C ARG A 60 -22.91 15.49 -14.92
N ALA A 61 -22.89 14.64 -15.94
CA ALA A 61 -24.11 14.18 -16.59
C ALA A 61 -25.07 13.44 -15.64
N ALA A 62 -24.53 12.75 -14.64
CA ALA A 62 -25.31 12.07 -13.62
C ALA A 62 -25.79 12.98 -12.48
N LYS A 63 -25.10 14.09 -12.20
CA LYS A 63 -25.58 15.11 -11.25
C LYS A 63 -26.81 15.84 -11.79
N ASP A 64 -26.90 15.99 -13.10
CA ASP A 64 -28.04 16.66 -13.74
C ASP A 64 -29.28 15.74 -13.87
N TYR A 65 -29.19 14.50 -13.39
CA TYR A 65 -30.28 13.52 -13.44
C TYR A 65 -30.74 13.14 -12.03
N ASN A 66 -31.90 13.66 -11.61
CA ASN A 66 -32.52 13.29 -10.33
C ASN A 66 -33.19 11.92 -10.43
N VAL A 67 -32.87 11.03 -9.49
CA VAL A 67 -33.50 9.70 -9.36
C VAL A 67 -34.73 9.80 -8.46
N ASP A 68 -34.64 10.63 -7.42
CA ASP A 68 -35.73 10.98 -6.53
C ASP A 68 -35.67 12.48 -6.16
N SER A 69 -36.51 12.91 -5.22
CA SER A 69 -36.58 14.31 -4.80
C SER A 69 -35.37 14.82 -4.03
N GLU A 70 -34.53 13.91 -3.52
CA GLU A 70 -33.42 14.21 -2.62
C GLU A 70 -32.05 13.88 -3.23
N HIS A 71 -31.98 12.98 -4.21
CA HIS A 71 -30.73 12.43 -4.73
C HIS A 71 -30.63 12.47 -6.25
N THR A 72 -29.45 12.86 -6.71
CA THR A 72 -29.05 12.70 -8.11
C THR A 72 -28.55 11.28 -8.38
N PHE A 73 -28.51 10.90 -9.65
CA PHE A 73 -27.95 9.63 -10.09
C PHE A 73 -26.47 9.51 -9.72
N ALA A 74 -25.75 10.64 -9.70
CA ALA A 74 -24.38 10.68 -9.22
C ALA A 74 -24.29 10.37 -7.72
N ASP A 75 -25.17 10.92 -6.90
CA ASP A 75 -25.16 10.71 -5.43
C ASP A 75 -25.40 9.25 -5.07
N LEU A 76 -26.27 8.58 -5.83
CA LEU A 76 -26.63 7.18 -5.57
C LEU A 76 -25.64 6.18 -6.18
N TYR A 77 -25.20 6.43 -7.42
CA TYR A 77 -24.60 5.36 -8.24
C TYR A 77 -23.23 5.68 -8.82
N ILE A 78 -22.69 6.90 -8.71
CA ILE A 78 -21.31 7.20 -9.15
C ILE A 78 -20.41 7.48 -7.95
N ARG A 79 -19.22 6.89 -7.94
CA ARG A 79 -18.20 7.16 -6.93
C ARG A 79 -16.88 7.56 -7.57
N ASP A 80 -16.25 8.57 -6.99
CA ASP A 80 -14.88 8.94 -7.35
C ASP A 80 -13.91 7.88 -6.79
N PRO A 81 -12.95 7.37 -7.56
CA PRO A 81 -11.96 6.40 -7.10
C PRO A 81 -11.26 6.80 -5.79
N ARG A 82 -11.07 8.11 -5.56
CA ARG A 82 -10.44 8.66 -4.35
C ARG A 82 -11.23 8.38 -3.07
N VAL A 83 -12.55 8.21 -3.16
CA VAL A 83 -13.40 7.92 -1.99
C VAL A 83 -13.11 6.54 -1.42
N PHE A 84 -12.76 5.56 -2.27
CA PHE A 84 -12.35 4.24 -1.81
C PHE A 84 -10.94 4.26 -1.23
N MET A 85 -10.03 5.04 -1.82
CA MET A 85 -8.68 5.21 -1.27
C MET A 85 -8.65 5.99 0.06
N ALA A 86 -9.76 6.65 0.44
CA ALA A 86 -9.88 7.45 1.65
C ALA A 86 -10.81 6.83 2.73
N SER A 87 -11.45 5.69 2.45
CA SER A 87 -12.36 5.04 3.40
C SER A 87 -11.60 4.14 4.39
N PRO A 88 -11.77 4.31 5.72
CA PRO A 88 -11.19 3.39 6.71
C PRO A 88 -11.66 1.95 6.53
N ASP A 89 -12.87 1.73 6.04
CA ASP A 89 -13.45 0.39 5.82
C ASP A 89 -12.92 -0.28 4.55
N PHE A 90 -12.42 0.49 3.58
CA PHE A 90 -11.67 -0.03 2.43
C PHE A 90 -10.25 -0.48 2.83
N LEU A 91 -9.76 -0.02 3.98
CA LEU A 91 -8.46 -0.37 4.57
C LEU A 91 -8.54 -1.51 5.60
N ARG A 92 -9.74 -1.90 6.04
CA ARG A 92 -9.93 -2.83 7.18
C ARG A 92 -9.84 -4.31 6.83
N ASP A 93 -10.05 -4.70 5.59
CA ASP A 93 -10.33 -6.12 5.31
C ASP A 93 -9.12 -7.00 4.97
N ILE A 94 -7.96 -6.72 5.58
CA ILE A 94 -6.80 -7.64 5.53
C ILE A 94 -6.17 -7.74 6.93
N GLY A 95 -6.95 -8.35 7.82
CA GLY A 95 -6.44 -9.30 8.81
C GLY A 95 -5.87 -8.75 10.12
N THR A 96 -6.71 -8.67 11.14
CA THR A 96 -6.32 -9.12 12.50
C THR A 96 -7.51 -9.69 13.27
N LYS A 97 -7.49 -11.02 13.39
CA LYS A 97 -7.98 -11.86 14.50
C LYS A 97 -9.19 -11.36 15.33
N LEU A 98 -10.28 -12.09 15.14
CA LEU A 98 -11.26 -12.55 16.13
C LEU A 98 -12.31 -11.60 16.74
N SER A 99 -12.25 -10.28 16.59
CA SER A 99 -13.30 -9.41 17.19
C SER A 99 -14.41 -8.91 16.24
N GLU A 100 -14.25 -9.06 14.93
CA GLU A 100 -15.26 -8.66 13.92
C GLU A 100 -16.16 -9.81 13.45
N ARG A 101 -15.91 -11.05 13.90
CA ARG A 101 -16.79 -12.18 13.60
C ARG A 101 -18.23 -12.01 14.09
N ASN A 102 -18.48 -11.06 14.99
CA ASN A 102 -19.81 -10.83 15.56
C ASN A 102 -20.57 -9.67 14.91
N ALA A 103 -19.92 -8.74 14.21
CA ALA A 103 -20.67 -7.64 13.57
C ALA A 103 -21.33 -8.12 12.25
N ASP A 104 -20.55 -8.77 11.39
CA ASP A 104 -21.08 -9.34 10.15
C ASP A 104 -22.02 -10.53 10.40
N LEU A 105 -21.77 -11.33 11.44
CA LEU A 105 -22.67 -12.42 11.80
C LEU A 105 -23.97 -11.90 12.42
N ILE A 106 -23.97 -10.83 13.22
CA ILE A 106 -25.21 -10.25 13.77
C ILE A 106 -26.05 -9.60 12.67
N ASP A 107 -25.44 -8.88 11.72
CA ASP A 107 -26.15 -8.32 10.56
C ASP A 107 -26.64 -9.42 9.61
N TRP A 108 -25.90 -10.52 9.46
CA TRP A 108 -26.33 -11.70 8.72
C TRP A 108 -27.42 -12.50 9.44
N LEU A 109 -27.36 -12.61 10.78
CA LEU A 109 -28.35 -13.30 11.60
C LEU A 109 -29.68 -12.54 11.62
N ASP A 110 -29.66 -11.20 11.57
CA ASP A 110 -30.87 -10.38 11.42
C ASP A 110 -31.59 -10.63 10.08
N VAL A 111 -30.83 -10.88 9.02
CA VAL A 111 -31.38 -11.30 7.72
C VAL A 111 -31.82 -12.77 7.74
N PHE A 112 -31.11 -13.64 8.48
CA PHE A 112 -31.37 -15.09 8.51
C PHE A 112 -32.53 -15.48 9.43
N PHE A 113 -32.71 -14.83 10.58
CA PHE A 113 -33.81 -15.11 11.53
C PHE A 113 -35.15 -14.56 11.06
N ASN A 114 -35.15 -13.54 10.20
CA ASN A 114 -36.35 -13.03 9.52
C ASN A 114 -37.01 -14.10 8.62
N ARG A 115 -36.28 -15.16 8.27
CA ARG A 115 -36.73 -16.26 7.42
C ARG A 115 -37.46 -17.39 8.15
N TYR A 116 -37.46 -17.41 9.49
CA TYR A 116 -38.04 -18.52 10.30
C TYR A 116 -39.40 -18.21 10.96
N ASN A 117 -40.14 -17.22 10.45
CA ASN A 117 -41.59 -17.05 10.69
C ASN A 117 -42.01 -16.81 12.16
N THR A 118 -41.29 -15.96 12.89
CA THR A 118 -41.80 -15.40 14.15
C THR A 118 -42.70 -14.19 13.89
N ASN A 119 -43.82 -14.13 14.60
CA ASN A 119 -44.88 -13.14 14.41
C ASN A 119 -44.34 -11.69 14.53
N PRO A 120 -44.53 -10.82 13.50
CA PRO A 120 -43.96 -9.48 13.45
C PRO A 120 -44.26 -8.58 14.67
N ASN A 121 -45.36 -8.84 15.38
CA ASN A 121 -45.77 -8.04 16.53
C ASN A 121 -44.94 -8.30 17.81
N ASP A 122 -44.19 -9.40 17.88
CA ASP A 122 -43.29 -9.71 18.99
C ASP A 122 -41.81 -9.35 18.69
N TYR A 123 -41.52 -8.87 17.48
CA TYR A 123 -40.17 -8.53 17.01
C TYR A 123 -39.51 -7.47 17.89
N GLY A 124 -40.25 -6.39 18.20
CA GLY A 124 -39.75 -5.31 19.06
C GLY A 124 -39.52 -5.72 20.52
N LYS A 125 -40.18 -6.77 21.01
CA LYS A 125 -40.03 -7.28 22.39
C LYS A 125 -38.87 -8.28 22.49
N SER A 126 -38.71 -9.15 21.49
CA SER A 126 -37.66 -10.16 21.43
C SER A 126 -36.29 -9.54 21.10
N LEU A 127 -36.24 -8.60 20.17
CA LEU A 127 -35.03 -7.84 19.85
C LEU A 127 -34.53 -7.05 21.06
N ARG A 128 -35.44 -6.41 21.83
CA ARG A 128 -35.08 -5.73 23.10
C ARG A 128 -34.64 -6.68 24.21
N LYS A 129 -34.97 -7.98 24.12
CA LYS A 129 -34.56 -9.00 25.09
C LYS A 129 -33.19 -9.59 24.71
N ILE A 130 -32.92 -9.74 23.42
CA ILE A 130 -31.65 -10.19 22.84
C ILE A 130 -30.57 -9.11 22.91
N LEU A 131 -30.91 -7.85 22.61
CA LEU A 131 -30.02 -6.69 22.79
C LEU A 131 -29.69 -6.41 24.27
N LYS A 132 -30.37 -7.08 25.20
CA LYS A 132 -30.07 -7.06 26.64
C LYS A 132 -29.25 -8.26 27.11
N LEU A 133 -28.94 -9.23 26.24
CA LEU A 133 -28.03 -10.31 26.56
C LEU A 133 -26.60 -9.76 26.52
N ASN A 134 -25.82 -10.12 27.53
CA ASN A 134 -24.40 -9.83 27.57
C ASN A 134 -23.65 -10.73 26.57
N LYS A 135 -22.48 -10.26 26.14
CA LYS A 135 -21.69 -10.78 25.03
C LYS A 135 -21.41 -12.30 25.11
N GLU A 136 -21.25 -12.84 26.33
CA GLU A 136 -20.99 -14.27 26.57
C GLU A 136 -22.15 -15.20 26.21
N ASP A 137 -23.41 -14.78 26.41
CA ASP A 137 -24.59 -15.60 26.10
C ASP A 137 -24.91 -15.63 24.60
N GLY A 138 -24.55 -14.54 23.89
CA GLY A 138 -24.66 -14.47 22.42
C GLY A 138 -23.64 -15.36 21.71
N ASP A 139 -22.40 -15.40 22.21
CA ASP A 139 -21.34 -16.23 21.65
C ASP A 139 -21.64 -17.74 21.80
N LYS A 140 -22.24 -18.16 22.93
CA LYS A 140 -22.68 -19.55 23.14
C LYS A 140 -23.73 -20.02 22.14
N LEU A 141 -24.73 -19.19 21.83
CA LEU A 141 -25.81 -19.52 20.88
C LEU A 141 -25.31 -19.60 19.43
N ALA A 142 -24.40 -18.69 19.03
CA ALA A 142 -23.78 -18.72 17.72
C ALA A 142 -22.90 -19.97 17.54
N GLN A 143 -22.16 -20.35 18.58
CA GLN A 143 -21.32 -21.53 18.59
C GLN A 143 -22.15 -22.82 18.53
N GLU A 144 -23.29 -22.88 19.23
CA GLU A 144 -24.22 -24.00 19.18
C GLU A 144 -24.87 -24.18 17.79
N PHE A 145 -25.13 -23.08 17.07
CA PHE A 145 -25.65 -23.10 15.70
C PHE A 145 -24.61 -23.54 14.66
N ILE A 146 -23.37 -23.06 14.80
CA ILE A 146 -22.22 -23.45 13.96
C ILE A 146 -21.91 -24.94 14.14
N GLU A 147 -21.98 -25.44 15.37
CA GLU A 147 -21.76 -26.86 15.70
C GLU A 147 -22.88 -27.77 15.15
N LYS A 148 -24.12 -27.29 15.10
CA LYS A 148 -25.28 -28.09 14.67
C LYS A 148 -25.56 -28.08 13.16
N ALA A 149 -24.94 -27.22 12.35
CA ALA A 149 -25.21 -27.16 10.90
C ALA A 149 -24.03 -26.73 9.99
N PRO A 150 -22.82 -27.31 10.11
CA PRO A 150 -21.64 -26.91 9.34
C PRO A 150 -21.82 -27.05 7.81
N ASP A 151 -22.58 -28.05 7.37
CA ASP A 151 -22.81 -28.38 5.95
C ASP A 151 -23.59 -27.30 5.19
N ARG A 152 -24.39 -26.50 5.91
CA ARG A 152 -25.25 -25.46 5.32
C ARG A 152 -24.47 -24.19 4.99
N ILE A 153 -23.45 -23.86 5.79
CA ILE A 153 -22.55 -22.72 5.53
C ILE A 153 -21.66 -22.99 4.32
N ALA A 154 -21.15 -24.22 4.20
CA ALA A 154 -20.37 -24.63 3.02
C ALA A 154 -21.20 -24.56 1.74
N LYS A 155 -22.44 -25.07 1.77
CA LYS A 155 -23.38 -25.00 0.64
C LYS A 155 -23.77 -23.57 0.27
N LEU A 156 -23.96 -22.68 1.25
CA LEU A 156 -24.29 -21.27 0.99
C LEU A 156 -23.17 -20.55 0.23
N LYS A 157 -21.91 -20.75 0.64
CA LYS A 157 -20.73 -20.23 -0.07
C LYS A 157 -20.61 -20.80 -1.48
N GLU A 158 -20.91 -22.08 -1.65
CA GLU A 158 -20.93 -22.75 -2.94
C GLU A 158 -22.02 -22.18 -3.87
N TYR A 159 -23.23 -21.93 -3.36
CA TYR A 159 -24.34 -21.37 -4.13
C TYR A 159 -24.13 -19.90 -4.49
N TRP A 160 -23.52 -19.10 -3.60
CA TRP A 160 -23.17 -17.70 -3.86
C TRP A 160 -22.11 -17.59 -4.96
N LYS A 161 -21.04 -18.40 -4.86
CA LYS A 161 -20.02 -18.49 -5.92
C LYS A 161 -20.64 -18.91 -7.25
N LYS A 162 -21.54 -19.91 -7.24
CA LYS A 162 -22.30 -20.31 -8.43
C LYS A 162 -23.16 -19.19 -9.01
N CYS A 163 -23.82 -18.37 -8.20
CA CYS A 163 -24.63 -17.25 -8.69
C CYS A 163 -23.79 -16.14 -9.31
N VAL A 164 -22.64 -15.79 -8.71
CA VAL A 164 -21.71 -14.78 -9.28
C VAL A 164 -21.07 -15.29 -10.56
N ASP A 165 -20.67 -16.57 -10.61
CA ASP A 165 -20.12 -17.21 -11.79
C ASP A 165 -21.17 -17.30 -12.92
N LEU A 166 -22.43 -17.60 -12.59
CA LEU A 166 -23.56 -17.63 -13.53
C LEU A 166 -23.91 -16.24 -14.08
N ALA A 167 -23.93 -15.21 -13.22
CA ALA A 167 -24.19 -13.83 -13.64
C ALA A 167 -23.07 -13.28 -14.54
N ALA A 168 -21.81 -13.61 -14.25
CA ALA A 168 -20.66 -13.27 -15.10
C ALA A 168 -20.71 -13.99 -16.46
N LEU A 169 -21.16 -15.25 -16.48
CA LEU A 169 -21.38 -16.04 -17.69
C LEU A 169 -22.50 -15.47 -18.56
N GLU A 170 -23.67 -15.18 -17.98
CA GLU A 170 -24.85 -14.67 -18.69
C GLU A 170 -24.57 -13.30 -19.35
N TYR A 171 -23.75 -12.47 -18.70
CA TYR A 171 -23.37 -11.15 -19.23
C TYR A 171 -22.38 -11.22 -20.40
N SER A 172 -21.53 -12.24 -20.43
CA SER A 172 -20.53 -12.46 -21.49
C SER A 172 -21.16 -12.79 -22.85
N PHE A 173 -22.45 -13.12 -22.90
CA PHE A 173 -23.19 -13.54 -24.10
C PHE A 173 -24.41 -12.67 -24.43
N SER A 174 -24.57 -11.52 -23.75
CA SER A 174 -25.81 -10.72 -23.69
C SER A 174 -26.27 -10.02 -24.99
N SER A 175 -25.71 -10.34 -26.16
CA SER A 175 -26.19 -9.83 -27.45
C SER A 175 -26.21 -10.84 -28.60
N ASP A 176 -25.86 -12.11 -28.36
CA ASP A 176 -25.79 -13.12 -29.41
C ASP A 176 -26.21 -14.51 -28.88
N GLU A 177 -27.48 -14.85 -29.10
CA GLU A 177 -28.09 -16.12 -28.70
C GLU A 177 -27.35 -17.33 -29.32
N GLU A 178 -26.66 -17.11 -30.45
CA GLU A 178 -25.83 -18.08 -31.14
C GLU A 178 -24.51 -18.33 -30.39
N GLN A 179 -23.92 -17.31 -29.76
CA GLN A 179 -22.74 -17.47 -28.90
C GLN A 179 -23.06 -18.21 -27.61
N PHE A 180 -24.23 -17.96 -27.01
CA PHE A 180 -24.70 -18.72 -25.85
C PHE A 180 -24.94 -20.20 -26.22
N LYS A 181 -25.58 -20.48 -27.35
CA LYS A 181 -25.74 -21.85 -27.86
C LYS A 181 -24.42 -22.52 -28.21
N ASN A 182 -23.46 -21.81 -28.82
CA ASN A 182 -22.10 -22.30 -29.06
C ASN A 182 -21.34 -22.56 -27.75
N PHE A 183 -21.54 -21.71 -26.74
CA PHE A 183 -20.97 -21.90 -25.41
C PHE A 183 -21.57 -23.12 -24.72
N CYS A 184 -22.89 -23.26 -24.66
CA CYS A 184 -23.61 -24.47 -24.18
C CYS A 184 -23.21 -25.74 -24.96
N GLY A 185 -22.98 -25.62 -26.28
CA GLY A 185 -22.43 -26.70 -27.11
C GLY A 185 -21.00 -27.07 -26.73
N LYS A 186 -20.15 -26.08 -26.44
CA LYS A 186 -18.82 -26.28 -25.84
C LYS A 186 -18.91 -26.89 -24.45
N ILE A 187 -19.90 -26.54 -23.61
CA ILE A 187 -20.13 -27.19 -22.30
C ILE A 187 -20.40 -28.69 -22.45
N LYS A 188 -21.24 -29.06 -23.42
CA LYS A 188 -21.51 -30.47 -23.74
C LYS A 188 -20.28 -31.21 -24.29
N GLY A 189 -19.38 -30.53 -25.00
CA GLY A 189 -18.21 -31.14 -25.63
C GLY A 189 -16.90 -31.10 -24.82
N LYS A 190 -16.75 -30.18 -23.86
CA LYS A 190 -15.49 -29.88 -23.16
C LYS A 190 -15.55 -30.08 -21.63
N GLY A 191 -16.75 -30.19 -21.07
CA GLY A 191 -16.97 -30.43 -19.63
C GLY A 191 -16.88 -29.17 -18.75
N LEU A 192 -17.44 -29.26 -17.54
CA LEU A 192 -17.60 -28.16 -16.59
C LEU A 192 -16.26 -27.55 -16.10
N ALA A 193 -15.19 -28.33 -16.10
CA ALA A 193 -13.87 -27.92 -15.64
C ALA A 193 -13.23 -26.83 -16.53
N GLU A 194 -13.28 -26.99 -17.85
CA GLU A 194 -12.69 -26.03 -18.81
C GLU A 194 -13.45 -24.69 -18.81
N ILE A 195 -14.75 -24.71 -18.50
CA ILE A 195 -15.57 -23.49 -18.34
C ILE A 195 -15.25 -22.76 -17.06
N LYS A 196 -15.13 -23.50 -15.96
CA LYS A 196 -14.76 -22.93 -14.66
C LYS A 196 -13.41 -22.23 -14.76
N GLU A 197 -12.43 -22.88 -15.40
CA GLU A 197 -11.13 -22.28 -15.69
C GLU A 197 -11.26 -20.99 -16.51
N LYS A 198 -12.11 -20.98 -17.55
CA LYS A 198 -12.36 -19.78 -18.35
C LYS A 198 -13.02 -18.64 -17.55
N VAL A 199 -13.97 -18.96 -16.67
CA VAL A 199 -14.62 -17.98 -15.78
C VAL A 199 -13.62 -17.43 -14.76
N ASP A 200 -12.83 -18.29 -14.13
CA ASP A 200 -11.78 -17.90 -13.19
C ASP A 200 -10.76 -16.95 -13.87
N LEU A 201 -10.40 -17.22 -15.13
CA LEU A 201 -9.55 -16.32 -15.94
C LEU A 201 -10.22 -14.98 -16.25
N MET A 202 -11.52 -14.95 -16.51
CA MET A 202 -12.28 -13.71 -16.77
C MET A 202 -12.42 -12.86 -15.50
N VAL A 203 -12.69 -13.49 -14.36
CA VAL A 203 -12.73 -12.83 -13.04
C VAL A 203 -11.36 -12.26 -12.69
N LEU A 204 -10.30 -13.04 -12.89
CA LEU A 204 -8.92 -12.61 -12.71
C LEU A 204 -8.59 -11.36 -13.54
N LYS A 205 -8.91 -11.40 -14.84
CA LYS A 205 -8.69 -10.27 -15.74
C LYS A 205 -9.48 -9.04 -15.29
N SER A 206 -10.74 -9.23 -14.89
CA SER A 206 -11.59 -8.14 -14.42
C SER A 206 -11.04 -7.47 -13.16
N TRP A 207 -10.48 -8.24 -12.22
CA TRP A 207 -9.82 -7.71 -11.04
C TRP A 207 -8.54 -6.95 -11.36
N ILE A 208 -7.71 -7.47 -12.28
CA ILE A 208 -6.50 -6.77 -12.73
C ILE A 208 -6.88 -5.46 -13.41
N ASP A 209 -7.85 -5.47 -14.33
CA ASP A 209 -8.34 -4.27 -15.01
C ASP A 209 -8.93 -3.27 -14.00
N PHE A 210 -9.69 -3.76 -13.01
CA PHE A 210 -10.24 -2.95 -11.93
C PHE A 210 -9.15 -2.25 -11.12
N TRP A 211 -8.08 -2.92 -10.72
CA TRP A 211 -7.00 -2.32 -9.93
C TRP A 211 -6.03 -1.49 -10.77
N LYS A 212 -5.84 -1.85 -12.04
CA LYS A 212 -4.99 -1.12 -13.00
C LYS A 212 -5.48 0.31 -13.22
N VAL A 213 -6.77 0.48 -13.49
CA VAL A 213 -7.37 1.80 -13.78
C VAL A 213 -7.13 2.84 -12.67
N PRO A 214 -7.50 2.61 -11.40
CA PRO A 214 -7.26 3.56 -10.32
C PRO A 214 -5.77 3.74 -10.05
N THR A 215 -4.95 2.68 -10.15
CA THR A 215 -3.49 2.76 -9.95
C THR A 215 -2.83 3.72 -10.95
N ILE A 216 -3.06 3.52 -12.25
CA ILE A 216 -2.51 4.38 -13.31
C ILE A 216 -3.07 5.80 -13.20
N THR A 217 -4.38 5.91 -12.96
CA THR A 217 -5.06 7.21 -12.89
C THR A 217 -4.54 8.02 -11.71
N ALA A 218 -4.45 7.43 -10.53
CA ALA A 218 -3.94 8.08 -9.33
C ALA A 218 -2.48 8.54 -9.51
N LEU A 219 -1.61 7.70 -10.08
CA LEU A 219 -0.20 8.08 -10.31
C LEU A 219 -0.06 9.21 -11.33
N LYS A 220 -0.94 9.29 -12.34
CA LYS A 220 -0.96 10.44 -13.26
C LYS A 220 -1.38 11.73 -12.55
N PHE A 221 -2.34 11.65 -11.62
CA PHE A 221 -2.83 12.81 -10.90
C PHE A 221 -1.86 13.33 -9.83
N THR A 222 -1.04 12.46 -9.21
CA THR A 222 0.00 12.91 -8.26
C THR A 222 1.06 13.78 -8.94
N ASN A 223 1.30 13.58 -10.23
CA ASN A 223 2.22 14.39 -11.03
C ASN A 223 1.67 15.78 -11.40
N ILE A 224 0.35 15.99 -11.31
CA ILE A 224 -0.33 17.23 -11.69
C ILE A 224 -0.45 18.20 -10.51
N THR A 225 -0.47 17.68 -9.27
CA THR A 225 -0.63 18.51 -8.07
C THR A 225 0.64 19.32 -7.77
N LYS A 226 0.52 20.64 -7.65
CA LYS A 226 1.62 21.56 -7.29
C LYS A 226 2.14 21.34 -5.86
N SER A 227 1.36 20.72 -4.97
CA SER A 227 1.77 20.38 -3.61
C SER A 227 2.68 19.15 -3.65
N LYS A 228 3.97 19.37 -3.43
CA LYS A 228 4.97 18.31 -3.39
C LYS A 228 4.90 17.66 -2.00
N LEU A 229 4.84 16.33 -1.95
CA LEU A 229 4.87 15.59 -0.69
C LEU A 229 6.30 15.20 -0.32
N PRO A 230 6.51 14.75 0.94
CA PRO A 230 7.82 14.39 1.43
C PRO A 230 8.40 13.19 0.66
N LEU A 231 9.57 13.34 0.03
CA LEU A 231 10.28 12.20 -0.54
C LEU A 231 11.05 11.49 0.58
N ARG A 232 10.55 10.30 0.96
CA ARG A 232 11.30 9.35 1.79
C ARG A 232 11.91 8.30 0.87
N GLY A 233 13.16 7.92 1.13
CA GLY A 233 13.83 6.91 0.31
C GLY A 233 13.09 5.58 0.38
N VAL A 234 12.73 5.04 -0.78
CA VAL A 234 12.05 3.74 -0.90
C VAL A 234 13.02 2.59 -0.64
N PRO A 235 12.54 1.43 -0.14
CA PRO A 235 13.40 0.26 -0.04
C PRO A 235 13.80 -0.23 -1.44
N ALA A 236 14.97 -0.85 -1.53
CA ALA A 236 15.35 -1.56 -2.74
C ALA A 236 14.73 -2.97 -2.73
N LEU A 237 13.86 -3.23 -3.71
CA LEU A 237 13.14 -4.50 -3.84
C LEU A 237 13.94 -5.51 -4.66
N CYS A 238 13.93 -6.76 -4.24
CA CYS A 238 14.55 -7.86 -4.98
C CYS A 238 13.50 -8.50 -5.89
N ILE A 239 13.16 -7.82 -6.99
CA ILE A 239 12.23 -8.36 -7.98
C ILE A 239 13.01 -8.99 -9.13
N THR A 240 12.63 -10.22 -9.50
CA THR A 240 13.24 -10.97 -10.61
C THR A 240 12.63 -10.62 -11.96
N LEU A 241 11.33 -10.30 -12.00
CA LEU A 241 10.61 -9.77 -13.15
C LEU A 241 10.58 -8.25 -13.11
N ASN A 242 10.60 -7.57 -14.28
CA ASN A 242 10.59 -6.10 -14.35
C ASN A 242 11.69 -5.44 -13.46
N LYS A 243 12.84 -6.10 -13.31
CA LYS A 243 13.96 -5.66 -12.44
C LYS A 243 14.47 -4.27 -12.85
N SER A 244 14.44 -3.97 -14.16
CA SER A 244 14.94 -2.70 -14.70
C SER A 244 14.12 -1.51 -14.23
N GLU A 245 12.80 -1.68 -14.09
CA GLU A 245 11.84 -0.69 -13.61
C GLU A 245 11.99 -0.45 -12.11
N ALA A 246 12.12 -1.53 -11.32
CA ALA A 246 12.41 -1.41 -9.89
C ALA A 246 13.74 -0.66 -9.64
N LYS A 247 14.79 -1.03 -10.40
CA LYS A 247 16.09 -0.33 -10.36
C LYS A 247 15.96 1.13 -10.79
N TYR A 248 15.20 1.41 -11.85
CA TYR A 248 14.94 2.77 -12.35
C TYR A 248 14.25 3.62 -11.28
N ILE A 249 13.19 3.13 -10.64
CA ILE A 249 12.51 3.86 -9.55
C ILE A 249 13.48 4.14 -8.41
N CYS A 250 14.28 3.15 -8.01
CA CYS A 250 15.27 3.34 -6.94
C CYS A 250 16.39 4.31 -7.34
N SER A 251 16.79 4.36 -8.61
CA SER A 251 17.90 5.20 -9.08
C SER A 251 17.50 6.62 -9.46
N THR A 252 16.20 6.89 -9.66
CA THR A 252 15.70 8.17 -10.19
C THR A 252 15.03 9.08 -9.17
N LEU A 253 15.12 8.79 -7.86
CA LEU A 253 14.58 9.67 -6.80
C LEU A 253 15.46 10.92 -6.59
N GLN A 254 15.77 11.63 -7.68
CA GLN A 254 16.46 12.89 -7.63
C GLN A 254 15.46 14.05 -7.69
N TYR A 255 15.47 14.88 -6.64
CA TYR A 255 14.91 16.24 -6.66
C TYR A 255 13.51 16.36 -7.28
N GLN A 256 12.57 15.50 -6.89
CA GLN A 256 11.14 15.65 -7.20
C GLN A 256 10.79 15.59 -8.69
N ASN A 257 11.72 15.16 -9.55
CA ASN A 257 11.39 14.87 -10.93
C ASN A 257 10.60 13.57 -10.98
N VAL A 258 9.35 13.73 -11.38
CA VAL A 258 8.34 12.71 -11.61
C VAL A 258 8.98 11.48 -12.25
N ILE A 259 8.72 10.30 -11.66
CA ILE A 259 8.94 9.01 -12.31
C ILE A 259 8.08 9.02 -13.58
N GLU A 260 8.67 9.39 -14.71
CA GLU A 260 8.09 9.06 -16.01
C GLU A 260 8.25 7.54 -16.14
N ASN A 261 7.17 6.81 -15.88
CA ASN A 261 7.14 5.38 -16.14
C ASN A 261 7.49 5.16 -17.62
N LYS A 262 8.74 4.75 -17.89
CA LYS A 262 9.23 4.45 -19.24
C LYS A 262 8.44 3.30 -19.87
N THR A 263 7.95 2.39 -19.02
CA THR A 263 7.25 1.17 -19.41
C THR A 263 5.78 1.28 -19.02
N SER A 264 4.87 0.96 -19.93
CA SER A 264 3.43 0.99 -19.64
C SER A 264 3.04 -0.15 -18.71
N PHE A 265 1.93 0.00 -17.97
CA PHE A 265 1.39 -1.08 -17.13
C PHE A 265 1.15 -2.36 -17.94
N ASP A 266 0.64 -2.21 -19.16
CA ASP A 266 0.35 -3.33 -20.06
C ASP A 266 1.60 -4.04 -20.57
N ASP A 267 2.70 -3.30 -20.74
CA ASP A 267 3.96 -3.92 -21.14
C ASP A 267 4.55 -4.75 -19.99
N MET A 268 4.52 -4.24 -18.75
CA MET A 268 5.00 -4.99 -17.59
C MET A 268 4.15 -6.26 -17.30
N LEU A 269 2.86 -6.23 -17.64
CA LEU A 269 1.98 -7.41 -17.53
C LEU A 269 2.31 -8.53 -18.54
N LYS A 270 3.02 -8.23 -19.63
CA LYS A 270 3.48 -9.27 -20.57
C LYS A 270 4.52 -10.16 -19.91
N ASP A 271 5.40 -9.56 -19.10
CA ASP A 271 6.47 -10.26 -18.38
C ASP A 271 5.98 -10.86 -17.05
N ASP A 272 4.97 -10.26 -16.42
CA ASP A 272 4.31 -10.77 -15.22
C ASP A 272 2.79 -10.77 -15.35
N GLN A 273 2.24 -11.86 -15.88
CA GLN A 273 0.80 -12.03 -16.07
C GLN A 273 0.00 -12.11 -14.76
N SER A 274 0.65 -12.36 -13.61
CA SER A 274 -0.01 -12.36 -12.32
C SER A 274 -0.35 -10.93 -11.85
N GLY A 275 0.37 -9.94 -12.37
CA GLY A 275 0.33 -8.54 -11.95
C GLY A 275 1.12 -8.23 -10.68
N TYR A 276 1.67 -9.23 -9.98
CA TYR A 276 2.36 -9.07 -8.70
C TYR A 276 3.45 -8.00 -8.72
N SER A 277 4.44 -8.17 -9.61
CA SER A 277 5.59 -7.30 -9.76
C SER A 277 5.15 -5.90 -10.22
N VAL A 278 4.13 -5.83 -11.08
CA VAL A 278 3.60 -4.56 -11.58
C VAL A 278 2.98 -3.75 -10.44
N PHE A 279 2.13 -4.36 -9.62
CA PHE A 279 1.55 -3.67 -8.46
C PHE A 279 2.60 -3.28 -7.43
N LEU A 280 3.65 -4.08 -7.22
CA LEU A 280 4.78 -3.70 -6.36
C LEU A 280 5.58 -2.52 -6.90
N ILE A 281 5.84 -2.47 -8.19
CA ILE A 281 6.54 -1.35 -8.83
C ILE A 281 5.72 -0.06 -8.68
N TYR A 282 4.41 -0.12 -8.88
CA TYR A 282 3.53 1.03 -8.66
C TYR A 282 3.43 1.41 -7.17
N ALA A 283 3.37 0.43 -6.26
CA ALA A 283 3.41 0.68 -4.82
C ALA A 283 4.71 1.43 -4.45
N LEU A 284 5.84 0.98 -4.97
CA LEU A 284 7.14 1.61 -4.80
C LEU A 284 7.14 3.05 -5.37
N ALA A 285 6.55 3.28 -6.54
CA ALA A 285 6.41 4.60 -7.13
C ALA A 285 5.56 5.54 -6.26
N PHE A 286 4.46 5.06 -5.67
CA PHE A 286 3.67 5.85 -4.73
C PHE A 286 4.44 6.16 -3.44
N GLY A 287 5.16 5.18 -2.88
CA GLY A 287 6.04 5.40 -1.73
C GLY A 287 7.12 6.45 -2.03
N ALA A 288 7.72 6.38 -3.21
CA ALA A 288 8.67 7.37 -3.70
C ALA A 288 8.09 8.78 -3.76
N GLN A 289 6.79 8.92 -4.06
CA GLN A 289 6.06 10.19 -4.04
C GLN A 289 5.49 10.57 -2.66
N GLY A 290 5.91 9.88 -1.59
CA GLY A 290 5.45 10.12 -0.23
C GLY A 290 4.01 9.66 0.04
N ARG A 291 3.38 8.91 -0.88
CA ARG A 291 2.01 8.37 -0.75
C ARG A 291 2.05 6.98 -0.12
N TRP A 292 2.51 6.91 1.13
CA TRP A 292 2.76 5.66 1.84
C TRP A 292 1.48 4.85 2.13
N ASP A 293 0.32 5.49 2.27
CA ASP A 293 -0.96 4.78 2.40
C ASP A 293 -1.30 4.00 1.13
N VAL A 294 -1.15 4.64 -0.03
CA VAL A 294 -1.38 3.99 -1.34
C VAL A 294 -0.37 2.87 -1.58
N CYS A 295 0.89 3.10 -1.21
CA CYS A 295 1.93 2.07 -1.22
C CYS A 295 1.52 0.84 -0.38
N SER A 296 0.97 1.06 0.81
CA SER A 296 0.48 0.00 1.70
C SER A 296 -0.69 -0.77 1.08
N ILE A 297 -1.68 -0.08 0.49
CA ILE A 297 -2.82 -0.71 -0.18
C ILE A 297 -2.36 -1.63 -1.32
N LEU A 298 -1.49 -1.13 -2.20
CA LEU A 298 -1.01 -1.90 -3.34
C LEU A 298 -0.11 -3.07 -2.92
N SER A 299 0.65 -2.89 -1.83
CA SER A 299 1.47 -3.96 -1.27
C SER A 299 0.60 -5.06 -0.65
N LYS A 300 -0.49 -4.72 0.04
CA LYS A 300 -1.49 -5.68 0.52
C LYS A 300 -2.14 -6.46 -0.64
N TYR A 301 -2.53 -5.76 -1.70
CA TYR A 301 -3.08 -6.43 -2.89
C TYR A 301 -2.05 -7.36 -3.56
N ALA A 302 -0.77 -6.98 -3.59
CA ALA A 302 0.29 -7.86 -4.05
C ALA A 302 0.46 -9.10 -3.15
N ILE A 303 0.27 -8.98 -1.83
CA ILE A 303 0.22 -10.15 -0.92
C ILE A 303 -0.97 -11.06 -1.27
N ASP A 304 -2.14 -10.50 -1.61
CA ASP A 304 -3.31 -11.30 -2.02
C ASP A 304 -3.07 -12.05 -3.33
N ILE A 305 -2.46 -11.38 -4.33
CA ILE A 305 -1.99 -12.03 -5.56
C ILE A 305 -1.04 -13.16 -5.20
N ALA A 306 -0.11 -12.89 -4.29
CA ALA A 306 0.83 -13.87 -3.82
C ALA A 306 0.18 -14.95 -2.95
N ASN A 307 -1.05 -14.85 -2.44
CA ASN A 307 -1.70 -15.92 -1.69
C ASN A 307 -2.58 -16.81 -2.59
N ASP A 308 -2.88 -16.34 -3.81
CA ASP A 308 -3.63 -17.07 -4.82
C ASP A 308 -2.74 -18.12 -5.53
N LYS A 309 -2.98 -19.40 -5.20
CA LYS A 309 -2.21 -20.55 -5.71
C LYS A 309 -2.22 -20.65 -7.23
N GLU A 310 -3.27 -20.20 -7.91
CA GLU A 310 -3.35 -20.27 -9.37
C GLU A 310 -2.58 -19.11 -10.03
N ARG A 311 -2.47 -17.97 -9.35
CA ARG A 311 -1.62 -16.85 -9.82
C ARG A 311 -0.13 -17.13 -9.63
N ARG A 312 0.25 -17.78 -8.53
CA ARG A 312 1.66 -18.16 -8.25
C ARG A 312 2.29 -19.02 -9.35
N LYS A 313 1.51 -19.85 -10.04
CA LYS A 313 2.00 -20.82 -11.05
C LYS A 313 2.39 -20.19 -12.39
N LYS A 314 2.11 -18.90 -12.60
CA LYS A 314 2.27 -18.22 -13.90
C LYS A 314 3.63 -17.55 -14.10
N ILE A 315 4.62 -17.86 -13.27
CA ILE A 315 5.96 -17.26 -13.32
C ILE A 315 6.80 -18.02 -14.36
N PRO A 316 7.56 -17.32 -15.22
CA PRO A 316 8.51 -17.98 -16.11
C PRO A 316 9.57 -18.80 -15.36
N GLU A 317 10.01 -19.90 -15.96
CA GLU A 317 11.07 -20.75 -15.41
C GLU A 317 12.38 -19.94 -15.22
N GLY A 318 13.08 -20.14 -14.09
CA GLY A 318 14.31 -19.42 -13.76
C GLY A 318 14.15 -18.17 -12.87
N HIS A 319 12.93 -17.84 -12.44
CA HIS A 319 12.64 -16.71 -11.54
C HIS A 319 12.28 -17.19 -10.12
N GLU A 320 12.57 -16.34 -9.11
CA GLU A 320 12.15 -16.58 -7.72
C GLU A 320 10.61 -16.74 -7.64
N PRO A 321 10.08 -17.73 -6.89
CA PRO A 321 8.65 -17.89 -6.70
C PRO A 321 7.99 -16.66 -6.07
N ILE A 322 6.76 -16.33 -6.50
CA ILE A 322 5.93 -15.31 -5.87
C ILE A 322 5.40 -15.87 -4.55
N THR A 323 6.13 -15.63 -3.46
CA THR A 323 5.67 -15.94 -2.10
C THR A 323 5.11 -14.72 -1.38
N GLY A 324 5.27 -13.52 -1.92
CA GLY A 324 4.84 -12.27 -1.29
C GLY A 324 5.87 -11.67 -0.33
N ASN A 325 7.09 -12.20 -0.26
CA ASN A 325 8.17 -11.70 0.59
C ASN A 325 8.48 -10.20 0.36
N GLU A 326 8.65 -9.78 -0.90
CA GLU A 326 8.91 -8.38 -1.23
C GLU A 326 7.70 -7.48 -0.94
N ALA A 327 6.48 -8.01 -1.08
CA ALA A 327 5.25 -7.29 -0.77
C ALA A 327 5.09 -7.04 0.74
N CYS A 328 5.36 -8.04 1.58
CA CYS A 328 5.39 -7.89 3.03
C CYS A 328 6.50 -6.91 3.47
N TYR A 329 7.66 -6.96 2.82
CA TYR A 329 8.77 -6.04 3.10
C TYR A 329 8.39 -4.57 2.78
N LEU A 330 7.83 -4.33 1.60
CA LEU A 330 7.37 -3.00 1.21
C LEU A 330 6.22 -2.51 2.09
N LEU A 331 5.26 -3.38 2.42
CA LEU A 331 4.16 -3.07 3.32
C LEU A 331 4.66 -2.64 4.70
N ALA A 332 5.59 -3.40 5.29
CA ALA A 332 6.16 -3.04 6.59
C ALA A 332 6.81 -1.65 6.55
N ARG A 333 7.57 -1.35 5.49
CA ARG A 333 8.19 -0.04 5.33
C ARG A 333 7.17 1.07 5.12
N ALA A 334 6.12 0.82 4.34
CA ALA A 334 5.06 1.77 4.10
C ALA A 334 4.30 2.08 5.40
N MET A 335 3.93 1.05 6.16
CA MET A 335 3.28 1.21 7.47
C MET A 335 4.15 1.98 8.46
N ARG A 336 5.45 1.68 8.55
CA ARG A 336 6.36 2.47 9.40
C ARG A 336 6.40 3.95 9.03
N HIS A 337 6.08 4.30 7.79
CA HIS A 337 6.01 5.68 7.35
C HIS A 337 4.62 6.31 7.50
N THR A 338 3.60 5.58 7.95
CA THR A 338 2.24 6.10 8.18
C THR A 338 1.79 6.01 9.63
N ILE A 339 2.58 5.42 10.54
CA ILE A 339 2.23 5.35 11.96
C ILE A 339 2.26 6.73 12.62
N ASP A 340 1.33 6.92 13.54
CA ASP A 340 1.24 8.15 14.35
C ASP A 340 1.83 7.96 15.75
N THR A 341 1.90 6.72 16.24
CA THR A 341 2.38 6.42 17.60
C THR A 341 3.36 5.24 17.62
N SER A 342 4.18 5.18 18.66
CA SER A 342 5.08 4.04 18.85
C SER A 342 4.36 2.74 19.22
N GLU A 343 3.11 2.80 19.69
CA GLU A 343 2.27 1.64 20.01
C GLU A 343 1.91 0.80 18.77
N GLU A 344 1.97 1.40 17.57
CA GLU A 344 1.66 0.73 16.31
C GLU A 344 2.86 -0.02 15.72
N LEU A 345 4.10 0.31 16.11
CA LEU A 345 5.32 -0.34 15.61
C LEU A 345 5.38 -1.87 15.76
N PRO A 346 4.73 -2.54 16.73
CA PRO A 346 4.64 -4.00 16.77
C PRO A 346 4.03 -4.61 15.50
N ILE A 347 3.04 -3.95 14.86
CA ILE A 347 2.43 -4.45 13.63
C ILE A 347 3.44 -4.49 12.48
N VAL A 348 4.35 -3.51 12.42
CA VAL A 348 5.42 -3.46 11.44
C VAL A 348 6.38 -4.64 11.61
N LYS A 349 6.70 -5.01 12.87
CA LYS A 349 7.53 -6.18 13.16
C LYS A 349 6.86 -7.49 12.72
N ILE A 350 5.53 -7.59 12.84
CA ILE A 350 4.77 -8.76 12.36
C ILE A 350 4.94 -8.92 10.85
N TYR A 351 4.73 -7.87 10.06
CA TYR A 351 4.90 -7.93 8.60
C TYR A 351 6.36 -8.17 8.18
N MET A 352 7.34 -7.64 8.91
CA MET A 352 8.75 -7.97 8.67
C MET A 352 9.09 -9.43 8.94
N ASN A 353 8.55 -10.01 10.00
CA ASN A 353 8.71 -11.44 10.28
C ASN A 353 8.02 -12.30 9.22
N GLU A 354 6.85 -11.88 8.75
CA GLU A 354 6.17 -12.53 7.64
C GLU A 354 7.00 -12.47 6.34
N ALA A 355 7.62 -11.32 6.04
CA ALA A 355 8.53 -11.17 4.91
C ALA A 355 9.72 -12.14 4.99
N LYS A 356 10.30 -12.32 6.20
CA LYS A 356 11.35 -13.32 6.46
C LYS A 356 10.87 -14.75 6.21
N SER A 357 9.73 -15.14 6.79
CA SER A 357 9.17 -16.48 6.61
C SER A 357 8.88 -16.79 5.12
N ARG A 358 8.28 -15.84 4.39
CA ARG A 358 8.01 -15.98 2.95
C ARG A 358 9.29 -16.00 2.11
N LYS A 359 10.37 -15.34 2.55
CA LYS A 359 11.67 -15.42 1.85
C LYS A 359 12.35 -16.77 2.04
N VAL A 360 12.24 -17.36 3.23
CA VAL A 360 12.70 -18.73 3.48
C VAL A 360 11.90 -19.72 2.62
N GLU A 361 10.58 -19.54 2.49
CA GLU A 361 9.75 -20.32 1.57
C GLU A 361 10.23 -20.19 0.11
N ALA A 362 10.58 -18.99 -0.34
CA ALA A 362 10.98 -18.72 -1.72
C ALA A 362 12.39 -19.23 -2.07
N THR A 363 13.35 -19.06 -1.15
CA THR A 363 14.79 -19.18 -1.47
C THR A 363 15.56 -20.10 -0.53
N GLY A 364 14.96 -20.56 0.57
CA GLY A 364 15.64 -21.29 1.64
C GLY A 364 16.65 -20.44 2.45
N LYS A 365 16.76 -19.13 2.18
CA LYS A 365 17.71 -18.23 2.87
C LYS A 365 17.02 -17.50 4.02
N GLU A 366 17.54 -17.66 5.23
CA GLU A 366 17.03 -16.97 6.43
C GLU A 366 17.54 -15.54 6.56
N PHE A 367 18.77 -15.28 6.10
CA PHE A 367 19.41 -13.98 6.25
C PHE A 367 19.22 -13.10 5.01
N ASP A 368 18.68 -11.90 5.21
CA ASP A 368 18.62 -10.84 4.22
C ASP A 368 18.99 -9.50 4.88
N VAL A 369 20.07 -8.89 4.42
CA VAL A 369 20.61 -7.65 4.98
C VAL A 369 19.61 -6.48 4.92
N ARG A 370 18.71 -6.46 3.93
CA ARG A 370 17.65 -5.45 3.82
C ARG A 370 16.66 -5.57 4.96
N TYR A 371 16.31 -6.80 5.33
CA TYR A 371 15.37 -7.07 6.40
C TYR A 371 16.00 -6.74 7.75
N GLU A 372 17.26 -7.13 7.97
CA GLU A 372 18.00 -6.76 9.19
C GLU A 372 18.13 -5.24 9.36
N SER A 373 18.44 -4.52 8.27
CA SER A 373 18.49 -3.06 8.27
C SER A 373 17.13 -2.43 8.60
N GLU A 374 16.03 -3.02 8.15
CA GLU A 374 14.69 -2.52 8.46
C GLU A 374 14.27 -2.81 9.89
N PHE A 375 14.66 -3.95 10.48
CA PHE A 375 14.46 -4.20 11.92
C PHE A 375 15.14 -3.14 12.78
N ILE A 376 16.37 -2.73 12.41
CA ILE A 376 17.06 -1.61 13.04
C ILE A 376 16.25 -0.32 12.81
N GLY A 377 15.76 -0.08 11.61
CA GLY A 377 14.91 1.09 11.31
C GLY A 377 13.67 1.18 12.20
N ILE A 378 13.03 0.06 12.50
CA ILE A 378 11.90 -0.03 13.45
C ILE A 378 12.37 0.33 14.87
N ASP A 379 13.48 -0.25 15.33
CA ASP A 379 14.03 0.06 16.67
C ASP A 379 14.44 1.55 16.78
N MET A 380 15.04 2.13 15.73
CA MET A 380 15.36 3.57 15.69
C MET A 380 14.12 4.45 15.67
N THR A 381 13.01 3.97 15.10
CA THR A 381 11.73 4.70 15.07
C THR A 381 11.13 4.83 16.46
N TYR A 382 11.22 3.79 17.31
CA TYR A 382 10.89 3.91 18.74
C TYR A 382 11.69 5.04 19.42
N HIS A 383 13.00 5.11 19.16
CA HIS A 383 13.84 6.16 19.75
C HIS A 383 13.51 7.56 19.23
N LEU A 384 13.05 7.70 17.98
CA LEU A 384 12.51 8.97 17.44
C LEU A 384 11.26 9.41 18.22
N PHE A 385 10.30 8.50 18.44
CA PHE A 385 9.12 8.78 19.26
C PHE A 385 9.49 9.12 20.71
N LYS A 386 10.44 8.41 21.31
CA LYS A 386 10.94 8.74 22.65
C LYS A 386 11.53 10.14 22.73
N ALA A 387 12.47 10.46 21.83
CA ALA A 387 13.25 11.70 21.89
C ALA A 387 12.44 12.95 21.48
N PHE A 388 11.48 12.79 20.57
CA PHE A 388 10.79 13.91 19.94
C PHE A 388 9.26 13.86 20.06
N GLY A 389 8.66 12.67 20.11
CA GLY A 389 7.25 12.47 20.46
C GLY A 389 6.98 12.47 21.97
N LYS A 390 8.04 12.33 22.79
CA LYS A 390 7.99 12.19 24.26
C LYS A 390 7.20 10.96 24.73
N GLU A 391 7.20 9.90 23.92
CA GLU A 391 6.54 8.65 24.25
C GLU A 391 7.44 7.72 25.09
N SER A 392 6.82 6.86 25.89
CA SER A 392 7.52 5.74 26.54
C SER A 392 7.75 4.62 25.54
N ILE A 393 8.95 4.06 25.51
CA ILE A 393 9.25 2.89 24.67
C ILE A 393 9.20 1.59 25.50
N PRO A 394 8.75 0.47 24.92
CA PRO A 394 8.78 -0.82 25.60
C PRO A 394 10.20 -1.22 26.02
N TYR A 395 10.34 -1.87 27.19
CA TYR A 395 11.63 -2.35 27.70
C TYR A 395 12.30 -3.41 26.80
N THR A 396 11.54 -4.02 25.90
CA THR A 396 12.01 -4.99 24.91
C THR A 396 12.71 -4.34 23.72
N VAL A 397 12.58 -3.02 23.55
CA VAL A 397 13.25 -2.26 22.49
C VAL A 397 14.73 -2.08 22.88
N PRO A 398 15.69 -2.48 22.02
CA PRO A 398 17.09 -2.29 22.33
C PRO A 398 17.46 -0.82 22.49
N ASN A 399 18.35 -0.50 23.41
CA ASN A 399 18.85 0.86 23.57
C ASN A 399 19.70 1.32 22.36
N LEU A 400 19.99 2.62 22.28
CA LEU A 400 20.73 3.21 21.16
C LEU A 400 22.14 2.64 21.00
N SER A 401 22.83 2.31 22.10
CA SER A 401 24.16 1.68 22.08
C SER A 401 24.10 0.30 21.41
N HIS A 402 23.12 -0.52 21.76
CA HIS A 402 22.89 -1.82 21.13
C HIS A 402 22.50 -1.70 19.65
N CYS A 403 21.68 -0.70 19.32
CA CYS A 403 21.34 -0.39 17.92
C CYS A 403 22.59 -0.03 17.12
N GLN A 404 23.46 0.83 17.66
CA GLN A 404 24.74 1.19 17.05
C GLN A 404 25.61 -0.05 16.81
N SER A 405 25.79 -0.93 17.80
CA SER A 405 26.59 -2.15 17.62
C SER A 405 26.01 -3.06 16.53
N LYS A 406 24.68 -3.19 16.44
CA LYS A 406 24.03 -3.93 15.34
C LYS A 406 24.29 -3.29 13.98
N ILE A 407 24.25 -1.96 13.90
CA ILE A 407 24.48 -1.21 12.66
C ILE A 407 25.91 -1.43 12.18
N ILE A 408 26.91 -1.25 13.05
CA ILE A 408 28.33 -1.46 12.71
C ILE A 408 28.55 -2.90 12.25
N LYS A 409 28.03 -3.89 13.00
CA LYS A 409 28.15 -5.30 12.62
C LYS A 409 27.54 -5.61 11.24
N LEU A 410 26.43 -4.95 10.88
CA LEU A 410 25.88 -5.08 9.53
C LEU A 410 26.77 -4.41 8.49
N LEU A 411 27.22 -3.17 8.74
CA LEU A 411 28.11 -2.43 7.84
C LEU A 411 29.44 -3.15 7.56
N GLU A 412 29.97 -3.88 8.55
CA GLU A 412 31.18 -4.72 8.43
C GLU A 412 30.93 -6.07 7.75
N ASN A 413 29.67 -6.40 7.42
CA ASN A 413 29.35 -7.68 6.79
C ASN A 413 29.89 -7.68 5.34
N PRO A 414 30.73 -8.67 4.93
CA PRO A 414 31.29 -8.70 3.58
C PRO A 414 30.25 -8.66 2.46
N LYS A 415 29.04 -9.17 2.70
CA LYS A 415 27.93 -9.13 1.72
C LYS A 415 27.49 -7.72 1.36
N ILE A 416 27.76 -6.76 2.23
CA ILE A 416 27.47 -5.34 1.99
C ILE A 416 28.46 -4.74 0.98
N ASP A 417 29.68 -5.28 0.89
CA ASP A 417 30.73 -4.84 -0.03
C ASP A 417 30.79 -5.62 -1.35
N GLU A 418 29.91 -6.61 -1.56
CA GLU A 418 29.75 -7.27 -2.86
C GLU A 418 29.32 -6.23 -3.94
N GLU A 419 30.01 -6.25 -5.10
CA GLU A 419 29.93 -5.20 -6.11
C GLU A 419 28.50 -4.94 -6.66
N GLU A 420 28.14 -3.66 -6.66
CA GLU A 420 27.22 -2.99 -7.60
C GLU A 420 25.78 -3.51 -7.75
N ASP A 421 25.15 -3.98 -6.67
CA ASP A 421 23.69 -3.95 -6.59
C ASP A 421 23.23 -2.65 -5.92
N TYR A 422 22.38 -1.87 -6.61
CA TYR A 422 21.74 -0.64 -6.09
C TYR A 422 21.08 -0.85 -4.72
N ILE A 423 20.71 -2.11 -4.44
CA ILE A 423 20.26 -2.59 -3.15
C ILE A 423 21.30 -2.35 -2.05
N MET A 424 22.55 -2.79 -2.23
CA MET A 424 23.60 -2.66 -1.21
C MET A 424 23.93 -1.20 -0.93
N ILE A 425 23.99 -0.37 -1.98
CA ILE A 425 24.18 1.08 -1.82
C ILE A 425 23.04 1.69 -0.99
N SER A 426 21.79 1.32 -1.28
CA SER A 426 20.62 1.81 -0.55
C SER A 426 20.64 1.37 0.93
N VAL A 427 21.01 0.12 1.19
CA VAL A 427 21.14 -0.43 2.55
C VAL A 427 22.27 0.26 3.33
N LYS A 428 23.46 0.42 2.72
CA LYS A 428 24.60 1.14 3.33
C LYS A 428 24.22 2.55 3.75
N LYS A 429 23.55 3.31 2.85
CA LYS A 429 23.06 4.67 3.17
C LYS A 429 22.13 4.67 4.36
N GLN A 430 21.14 3.78 4.35
CA GLN A 430 20.18 3.67 5.46
C GLN A 430 20.87 3.37 6.79
N LEU A 431 21.81 2.42 6.79
CA LEU A 431 22.59 2.06 7.97
C LEU A 431 23.46 3.23 8.46
N LEU A 432 24.13 3.96 7.58
CA LEU A 432 24.93 5.13 7.95
C LEU A 432 24.06 6.26 8.53
N VAL A 433 22.89 6.52 7.94
CA VAL A 433 21.92 7.47 8.51
C VAL A 433 21.54 7.05 9.92
N TYR A 434 21.22 5.77 10.14
CA TYR A 434 20.89 5.27 11.48
C TYR A 434 22.07 5.29 12.44
N LEU A 435 23.30 5.06 11.98
CA LEU A 435 24.52 5.13 12.79
C LEU A 435 24.70 6.53 13.37
N PHE A 436 24.74 7.54 12.49
CA PHE A 436 24.92 8.92 12.92
C PHE A 436 23.71 9.47 13.66
N TYR A 437 22.51 9.00 13.35
CA TYR A 437 21.34 9.27 14.15
C TYR A 437 21.49 8.76 15.60
N ALA A 438 21.92 7.51 15.78
CA ALA A 438 22.15 6.93 17.10
C ALA A 438 23.22 7.71 17.88
N LEU A 439 24.36 8.00 17.25
CA LEU A 439 25.46 8.75 17.87
C LEU A 439 25.02 10.15 18.33
N LEU A 440 24.38 10.92 17.43
CA LEU A 440 23.91 12.27 17.75
C LEU A 440 22.87 12.27 18.87
N LEU A 441 21.95 11.31 18.90
CA LEU A 441 21.00 11.18 20.00
C LEU A 441 21.66 10.81 21.33
N ARG A 442 22.51 9.78 21.35
CA ARG A 442 23.18 9.33 22.58
C ARG A 442 23.97 10.49 23.21
N GLN A 443 24.59 11.33 22.38
CA GLN A 443 25.36 12.49 22.85
C GLN A 443 24.53 13.71 23.20
N CYS A 444 23.62 14.13 22.31
CA CYS A 444 22.93 15.41 22.45
C CYS A 444 21.63 15.33 23.25
N LYS A 445 20.95 14.17 23.23
CA LYS A 445 19.65 13.96 23.87
C LYS A 445 19.76 13.13 25.14
N ASP A 446 20.36 11.94 25.06
CA ASP A 446 20.51 11.05 26.22
C ASP A 446 21.67 11.49 27.12
N LYS A 447 22.63 12.26 26.59
CA LYS A 447 23.85 12.73 27.29
C LYS A 447 24.60 11.57 27.97
N GLU A 448 24.74 10.47 27.23
CA GLU A 448 25.33 9.25 27.75
C GLU A 448 26.74 9.50 28.30
N PRO A 449 27.05 9.09 29.54
CA PRO A 449 28.38 9.30 30.13
C PRO A 449 29.47 8.55 29.35
N GLY A 450 30.60 9.20 29.08
CA GLY A 450 31.80 8.55 28.50
C GLY A 450 31.72 8.25 27.00
N ILE A 451 30.62 8.58 26.33
CA ILE A 451 30.44 8.32 24.89
C ILE A 451 31.33 9.19 23.97
N LYS A 452 31.94 10.27 24.47
CA LYS A 452 32.62 11.25 23.60
C LYS A 452 33.74 10.61 22.80
N GLU A 453 34.60 9.85 23.44
CA GLU A 453 35.76 9.25 22.79
C GLU A 453 35.33 8.11 21.85
N GLU A 454 34.35 7.31 22.27
CA GLU A 454 33.73 6.25 21.46
C GLU A 454 33.12 6.80 20.17
N ALA A 455 32.23 7.78 20.29
CA ALA A 455 31.53 8.36 19.14
C ALA A 455 32.47 9.08 18.18
N LYS A 456 33.52 9.73 18.71
CA LYS A 456 34.53 10.38 17.87
C LYS A 456 35.24 9.34 17.00
N LYS A 457 35.70 8.24 17.61
CA LYS A 457 36.36 7.16 16.88
C LYS A 457 35.45 6.56 15.80
N ILE A 458 34.20 6.26 16.14
CA ILE A 458 33.22 5.72 15.18
C ILE A 458 32.97 6.73 14.05
N ALA A 459 32.88 8.02 14.37
CA ALA A 459 32.71 9.06 13.35
C ALA A 459 33.94 9.16 12.43
N GLU A 460 35.17 9.07 12.98
CA GLU A 460 36.41 9.03 12.20
C GLU A 460 36.47 7.82 11.25
N ASP A 461 35.97 6.66 11.70
CA ASP A 461 35.94 5.44 10.90
C ASP A 461 34.87 5.48 9.79
N TRP A 462 33.66 5.99 10.08
CA TRP A 462 32.50 5.84 9.19
C TRP A 462 32.08 7.10 8.41
N LEU A 463 32.51 8.31 8.81
CA LEU A 463 32.24 9.52 8.01
C LEU A 463 32.91 9.47 6.62
N PRO A 464 34.15 9.00 6.45
CA PRO A 464 34.75 8.83 5.13
C PRO A 464 33.95 7.87 4.23
N VAL A 465 33.40 6.80 4.82
CA VAL A 465 32.53 5.85 4.09
C VAL A 465 31.24 6.54 3.66
N PHE A 466 30.67 7.39 4.52
CA PHE A 466 29.48 8.19 4.19
C PHE A 466 29.77 9.22 3.08
N ASP A 467 30.94 9.88 3.10
CA ASP A 467 31.42 10.77 2.04
C ASP A 467 31.48 10.04 0.69
N VAL A 468 32.11 8.86 0.66
CA VAL A 468 32.25 8.06 -0.57
C VAL A 468 30.89 7.66 -1.13
N ILE A 469 29.98 7.19 -0.27
CA ILE A 469 28.66 6.75 -0.69
C ILE A 469 27.79 7.89 -1.22
N LEU A 470 27.86 9.09 -0.63
CA LEU A 470 27.12 10.24 -1.14
C LEU A 470 27.72 10.78 -2.44
N ASN A 471 29.03 10.67 -2.63
CA ASN A 471 29.68 11.05 -3.88
C ASN A 471 29.42 10.04 -5.02
N SER A 472 29.42 8.73 -4.74
CA SER A 472 29.07 7.69 -5.71
C SER A 472 27.58 7.74 -6.08
N ASP A 473 26.75 8.20 -5.15
CA ASP A 473 25.31 8.44 -5.37
C ASP A 473 25.02 9.41 -6.53
N SER A 474 25.96 10.31 -6.82
CA SER A 474 25.80 11.27 -7.90
C SER A 474 25.74 10.62 -9.30
N LYS A 475 26.16 9.35 -9.46
CA LYS A 475 26.27 8.69 -10.77
C LYS A 475 25.27 7.55 -11.04
N GLU A 476 24.84 6.74 -10.05
CA GLU A 476 24.11 5.49 -10.36
C GLU A 476 22.90 5.08 -9.49
N CYS A 477 22.75 5.50 -8.22
CA CYS A 477 21.76 4.90 -7.31
C CYS A 477 21.10 5.85 -6.29
N ARG A 478 20.29 6.82 -6.74
CA ARG A 478 19.78 7.92 -5.92
C ARG A 478 18.55 7.60 -5.06
N THR A 479 18.72 6.81 -4.01
CA THR A 479 17.76 6.71 -2.89
C THR A 479 18.14 7.65 -1.75
N VAL A 480 18.00 8.97 -1.96
CA VAL A 480 18.25 9.97 -0.90
C VAL A 480 16.98 10.11 -0.07
N THR A 481 17.03 9.78 1.23
CA THR A 481 15.93 10.14 2.14
C THR A 481 15.99 11.65 2.40
N CYS A 482 14.86 12.30 2.70
CA CYS A 482 14.84 13.70 3.13
C CYS A 482 15.74 14.00 4.35
N PHE A 483 16.17 12.97 5.10
CA PHE A 483 17.07 13.08 6.25
C PHE A 483 18.52 12.69 5.95
N THR A 484 18.83 12.07 4.80
CA THR A 484 20.18 11.54 4.53
C THR A 484 21.22 12.66 4.52
N GLU A 485 20.99 13.71 3.72
CA GLU A 485 21.90 14.85 3.65
C GLU A 485 21.92 15.69 4.95
N PRO A 486 20.77 16.01 5.58
CA PRO A 486 20.78 16.68 6.89
C PRO A 486 21.54 15.93 7.99
N VAL A 487 21.36 14.60 8.10
CA VAL A 487 22.08 13.78 9.10
C VAL A 487 23.57 13.78 8.81
N TYR A 488 23.96 13.60 7.55
CA TYR A 488 25.34 13.67 7.13
C TYR A 488 26.00 15.00 7.48
N LEU A 489 25.37 16.14 7.12
CA LEU A 489 25.92 17.46 7.42
C LEU A 489 25.98 17.74 8.91
N ALA A 490 24.95 17.34 9.67
CA ALA A 490 24.94 17.46 11.12
C ALA A 490 26.09 16.66 11.75
N ALA A 491 26.30 15.41 11.32
CA ALA A 491 27.39 14.58 11.81
C ALA A 491 28.77 15.16 11.45
N LYS A 492 28.96 15.58 10.19
CA LYS A 492 30.23 16.18 9.73
C LYS A 492 30.60 17.42 10.52
N HIS A 493 29.61 18.29 10.77
CA HIS A 493 29.78 19.50 11.57
C HIS A 493 30.05 19.15 13.04
N TYR A 494 29.23 18.29 13.63
CA TYR A 494 29.30 17.95 15.06
C TYR A 494 30.60 17.22 15.43
N TYR A 495 31.10 16.32 14.59
CA TYR A 495 32.35 15.59 14.83
C TYR A 495 33.59 16.29 14.25
N LYS A 496 33.44 17.52 13.73
CA LYS A 496 34.52 18.32 13.14
C LYS A 496 35.35 17.60 12.08
N HIS A 497 34.70 16.72 11.31
CA HIS A 497 35.34 16.04 10.19
C HIS A 497 35.33 16.95 8.97
N VAL A 498 36.14 18.01 8.99
CA VAL A 498 36.27 18.97 7.88
C VAL A 498 37.69 18.89 7.32
N PRO A 499 37.89 18.59 6.02
CA PRO A 499 39.14 18.87 5.34
C PRO A 499 39.35 20.39 5.32
N LYS A 500 40.59 20.85 5.29
CA LYS A 500 41.10 22.23 5.50
C LYS A 500 40.41 23.42 4.76
N ASP A 501 39.31 23.24 4.04
CA ASP A 501 38.61 24.27 3.26
C ASP A 501 37.26 24.72 3.89
N ASN A 502 37.12 26.04 4.02
CA ASN A 502 36.08 26.84 4.69
C ASN A 502 34.64 26.72 4.13
N ILE A 503 34.01 25.54 4.16
CA ILE A 503 32.59 25.40 3.71
C ILE A 503 31.57 25.36 4.87
N CYS A 504 32.02 25.26 6.13
CA CYS A 504 31.16 24.80 7.25
C CYS A 504 30.28 25.87 7.95
N GLY A 505 29.84 26.93 7.26
CA GLY A 505 29.02 27.99 7.88
C GLY A 505 27.65 28.25 7.26
N LYS A 506 27.38 27.77 6.03
CA LYS A 506 26.12 28.03 5.35
C LYS A 506 25.37 26.72 5.14
N ILE A 507 24.24 26.58 5.83
CA ILE A 507 23.23 25.56 5.51
C ILE A 507 22.89 25.75 4.02
N PRO A 508 23.07 24.73 3.15
CA PRO A 508 22.71 24.84 1.74
C PRO A 508 21.27 25.35 1.61
N GLU A 509 20.98 26.29 0.70
CA GLU A 509 19.63 26.88 0.54
C GLU A 509 18.53 25.81 0.33
N LYS A 510 18.90 24.65 -0.21
CA LYS A 510 18.05 23.46 -0.36
C LYS A 510 17.62 22.80 0.98
N ILE A 511 18.24 23.14 2.10
CA ILE A 511 18.00 22.61 3.46
C ILE A 511 17.43 23.74 4.36
N ASN A 512 16.33 24.38 3.94
CA ASN A 512 15.69 25.46 4.69
C ASN A 512 14.39 25.00 5.37
N ARG A 513 14.16 25.37 6.65
CA ARG A 513 12.92 25.11 7.45
C ARG A 513 11.63 25.40 6.67
N ASP A 514 11.61 26.41 5.82
CA ASP A 514 10.44 26.76 5.02
C ASP A 514 10.22 25.85 3.80
N ASN A 515 11.29 25.32 3.21
CA ASN A 515 11.20 24.24 2.22
C ASN A 515 10.80 22.91 2.87
N ILE A 516 10.71 22.86 4.21
CA ILE A 516 10.49 21.63 4.99
C ILE A 516 9.06 21.42 5.46
N LYS A 517 8.20 22.44 5.36
CA LYS A 517 6.77 22.31 5.67
C LYS A 517 6.07 21.23 4.86
N ASP A 518 6.63 20.89 3.70
CA ASP A 518 6.15 19.88 2.77
C ASP A 518 6.71 18.47 3.04
N TYR A 519 7.57 18.26 4.07
CA TYR A 519 8.26 16.98 4.35
C TYR A 519 7.78 16.19 5.59
N TYR A 520 6.70 16.59 6.26
CA TYR A 520 6.22 15.90 7.48
C TYR A 520 5.28 14.72 7.15
N VAL A 521 5.75 13.49 7.37
CA VAL A 521 4.87 12.28 7.31
C VAL A 521 4.61 11.75 8.71
N MET A 522 5.62 11.75 9.58
CA MET A 522 5.49 11.25 10.96
C MET A 522 5.48 12.39 11.98
N PRO A 523 4.81 12.22 13.13
CA PRO A 523 4.63 13.30 14.12
C PRO A 523 5.93 13.90 14.65
N TYR A 524 7.02 13.11 14.70
CA TYR A 524 8.32 13.57 15.19
C TYR A 524 9.19 14.28 14.14
N ASP A 525 8.86 14.21 12.85
CA ASP A 525 9.75 14.63 11.75
C ASP A 525 10.19 16.09 11.90
N LYS A 526 9.24 16.96 12.25
CA LYS A 526 9.49 18.39 12.43
C LYS A 526 10.51 18.67 13.52
N ALA A 527 10.35 18.01 14.68
CA ALA A 527 11.23 18.19 15.82
C ALA A 527 12.61 17.58 15.56
N PHE A 528 12.66 16.41 14.92
CA PHE A 528 13.91 15.77 14.55
C PHE A 528 14.70 16.59 13.53
N TYR A 529 14.04 17.11 12.49
CA TYR A 529 14.69 17.98 11.51
C TYR A 529 15.21 19.27 12.14
N ALA A 530 14.40 19.91 13.00
CA ALA A 530 14.82 21.11 13.72
C ALA A 530 16.09 20.86 14.56
N PHE A 531 16.17 19.69 15.20
CA PHE A 531 17.35 19.25 15.95
C PHE A 531 18.60 19.13 15.06
N LEU A 532 18.51 18.53 13.87
CA LEU A 532 19.64 18.43 12.93
C LEU A 532 20.11 19.82 12.48
N LEU A 533 19.17 20.73 12.19
CA LEU A 533 19.50 22.11 11.83
C LEU A 533 20.17 22.89 12.96
N ASP A 534 19.73 22.68 14.20
CA ASP A 534 20.33 23.33 15.36
C ASP A 534 21.76 22.83 15.60
N ILE A 535 22.08 21.58 15.24
CA ILE A 535 23.47 21.09 15.19
C ILE A 535 24.26 21.79 14.08
N ILE A 536 23.75 21.82 12.85
CA ILE A 536 24.46 22.41 11.70
C ILE A 536 24.71 23.92 11.91
N ALA A 537 23.80 24.61 12.60
CA ALA A 537 23.91 26.02 12.93
C ALA A 537 24.71 26.31 14.22
N ASP A 538 25.39 25.32 14.79
CA ASP A 538 26.18 25.39 16.03
C ASP A 538 25.39 25.91 17.27
N LYS A 539 24.06 25.74 17.27
CA LYS A 539 23.24 26.00 18.46
C LYS A 539 23.36 24.87 19.47
N ILE A 540 23.60 23.65 18.98
CA ILE A 540 24.00 22.50 19.80
C ILE A 540 25.50 22.31 19.61
N LYS A 541 26.27 22.79 20.59
CA LYS A 541 27.73 22.84 20.51
C LYS A 541 28.35 21.45 20.51
N SER A 542 29.28 21.25 19.59
CA SER A 542 30.17 20.09 19.61
C SER A 542 31.08 20.10 20.85
N PRO A 543 31.36 18.93 21.47
CA PRO A 543 32.36 18.81 22.52
C PRO A 543 33.79 18.65 22.00
N TYR A 544 33.98 18.49 20.68
CA TYR A 544 35.29 18.37 20.02
C TYR A 544 35.76 19.72 19.52
#